data_AF-A0A0U5FE11-F1
#
_entry.id   AF-A0A0U5FE11-F1
#
_cell.length_a   1.000
_cell.length_b   1.000
_cell.length_c   1.000
_cell.angle_alpha   90.00
_cell.angle_beta   90.00
_cell.angle_gamma   90.00
#
_symmetry.space_group_name_H-M   'P 1'
#
loop_
_entity.id
_entity.type
_entity.pdbx_description
1 polymer ?
#
loop_
_entity_poly.entity_id
_entity_poly.type
_entity_poly.pdbx_seq_one_letter_code
_entity_poly.pdbx_strand_id
1 'polypeptide(L)'
;MGGRGASSGVSVKGKKYGTEYRTLLQYKNIKFVQYNDARNSKVPMETMTKGRIYVTVGKGGPRSISLYNRKGLRLAQIDIAGTPHKINNKPELPHVHIGFNHNEHGDRKPNWYERRLINVVKSAYNKYKG
;
A
#
# COMPACT_ATOMS: atom_id res chain seq x y z
N MET A 1 11.14 -11.39 7.37
CA MET A 1 10.00 -10.49 7.10
C MET A 1 8.90 -10.80 8.10
N GLY A 2 8.29 -9.78 8.69
CA GLY A 2 7.40 -9.90 9.86
C GLY A 2 5.93 -9.68 9.52
N GLY A 3 5.19 -10.78 9.43
CA GLY A 3 3.73 -10.76 9.59
C GLY A 3 3.37 -10.57 11.07
N ARG A 4 2.12 -10.20 11.35
CA ARG A 4 1.61 -10.25 12.73
C ARG A 4 1.19 -11.69 12.94
N GLY A 5 1.77 -12.38 13.92
CA GLY A 5 1.36 -13.75 14.26
C GLY A 5 -0.15 -13.78 14.43
N ALA A 6 -0.82 -14.74 13.79
CA ALA A 6 -2.27 -14.76 13.53
C ALA A 6 -3.20 -14.71 14.76
N SER A 7 -2.65 -14.57 15.98
CA SER A 7 -3.37 -14.60 17.25
C SER A 7 -3.27 -13.30 18.06
N SER A 8 -2.18 -12.52 17.96
CA SER A 8 -1.94 -11.42 18.92
C SER A 8 -2.33 -10.03 18.43
N GLY A 9 -2.46 -9.80 17.12
CA GLY A 9 -2.67 -8.44 16.59
C GLY A 9 -1.49 -7.49 16.86
N VAL A 10 -0.35 -8.01 17.33
CA VAL A 10 0.86 -7.26 17.67
C VAL A 10 1.97 -7.67 16.70
N SER A 11 2.67 -6.69 16.13
CA SER A 11 3.81 -6.97 15.25
C SER A 11 4.98 -7.55 16.05
N VAL A 12 5.94 -8.20 15.37
CA VAL A 12 7.21 -8.66 15.97
C VAL A 12 7.95 -7.54 16.71
N LYS A 13 7.65 -6.27 16.41
CA LYS A 13 8.21 -5.07 17.05
C LYS A 13 7.33 -4.50 18.16
N GLY A 14 6.38 -5.26 18.70
CA GLY A 14 5.50 -4.85 19.80
C GLY A 14 4.41 -3.84 19.44
N LYS A 15 4.23 -3.47 18.16
CA LYS A 15 3.22 -2.49 17.76
C LYS A 15 1.86 -3.14 17.54
N LYS A 16 0.84 -2.68 18.28
CA LYS A 16 -0.57 -3.08 18.09
C LYS A 16 -1.06 -2.77 16.68
N TYR A 17 -2.09 -3.48 16.24
CA TYR A 17 -2.70 -3.25 14.93
C TYR A 17 -3.33 -1.86 14.86
N GLY A 18 -3.15 -1.18 13.73
CA GLY A 18 -3.69 0.17 13.52
C GLY A 18 -2.93 1.32 14.18
N THR A 19 -2.07 1.10 15.19
CA THR A 19 -1.33 2.19 15.87
C THR A 19 -0.10 2.67 15.10
N GLU A 20 0.32 1.92 14.08
CA GLU A 20 1.48 2.24 13.25
C GLU A 20 1.22 3.39 12.26
N TYR A 21 -0.04 3.69 12.00
CA TYR A 21 -0.47 4.61 10.97
C TYR A 21 -1.52 5.58 11.50
N ARG A 22 -1.51 6.80 11.01
CA ARG A 22 -2.63 7.73 11.12
C ARG A 22 -3.41 7.78 9.81
N THR A 23 -4.73 7.89 9.90
CA THR A 23 -5.58 8.08 8.73
C THR A 23 -5.57 9.56 8.34
N LEU A 24 -5.34 9.86 7.07
CA LEU A 24 -5.40 11.23 6.54
C LEU A 24 -6.76 11.55 5.94
N LEU A 25 -7.28 10.62 5.12
CA LEU A 25 -8.62 10.71 4.54
C LEU A 25 -9.16 9.32 4.22
N GLN A 26 -10.48 9.22 4.06
CA GLN A 26 -11.13 8.01 3.56
C GLN A 26 -12.06 8.37 2.41
N TYR A 27 -11.93 7.65 1.30
CA TYR A 27 -12.77 7.79 0.12
C TYR A 27 -13.34 6.41 -0.24
N LYS A 28 -14.63 6.19 0.04
CA LYS A 28 -15.28 4.88 -0.11
C LYS A 28 -14.52 3.80 0.70
N ASN A 29 -14.09 2.72 0.06
CA ASN A 29 -13.29 1.64 0.64
C ASN A 29 -11.77 1.91 0.61
N ILE A 30 -11.33 3.09 0.14
CA ILE A 30 -9.94 3.50 0.08
C ILE A 30 -9.61 4.34 1.33
N LYS A 31 -8.62 3.91 2.10
CA LYS A 31 -8.12 4.62 3.27
C LYS A 31 -6.70 5.11 3.03
N PHE A 32 -6.50 6.42 3.13
CA PHE A 32 -5.19 7.04 3.01
C PHE A 32 -4.54 7.11 4.38
N VAL A 33 -3.36 6.51 4.49
CA VAL A 33 -2.64 6.35 5.74
C VAL A 33 -1.24 6.90 5.62
N GLN A 34 -0.75 7.47 6.72
CA GLN A 34 0.64 7.87 6.87
C GLN A 34 1.25 7.09 8.02
N TYR A 35 2.40 6.48 7.78
CA TYR A 35 3.13 5.77 8.84
C TYR A 35 3.64 6.80 9.86
N ASN A 36 3.40 6.53 11.14
CA ASN A 36 3.63 7.50 12.22
C ASN A 36 5.11 7.76 12.48
N ASP A 37 5.97 6.80 12.15
CA ASP A 37 7.40 6.85 12.45
C ASP A 37 8.19 7.25 11.18
N ALA A 38 8.88 8.40 11.26
CA ALA A 38 9.39 9.12 10.10
C ALA A 38 10.56 8.45 9.38
N ARG A 39 11.14 7.37 9.92
CA ARG A 39 12.39 6.79 9.41
C ARG A 39 12.23 5.94 8.15
N ASN A 40 11.09 5.30 7.95
CA ASN A 40 10.78 4.62 6.69
C ASN A 40 9.28 4.37 6.58
N SER A 41 8.66 4.87 5.50
CA SER A 41 7.26 4.62 5.22
C SER A 41 7.08 3.12 4.96
N LYS A 42 6.35 2.45 5.86
CA LYS A 42 6.01 1.04 5.68
C LYS A 42 4.64 0.95 5.05
N VAL A 43 4.44 -0.10 4.28
CA VAL A 43 3.17 -0.41 3.65
C VAL A 43 2.46 -1.44 4.52
N PRO A 44 1.14 -1.31 4.81
CA PRO A 44 0.48 -2.28 5.67
C PRO A 44 0.44 -3.66 4.98
N MET A 45 1.02 -4.67 5.64
CA MET A 45 1.08 -6.05 5.13
C MET A 45 -0.25 -6.80 5.32
N GLU A 46 -1.08 -6.35 6.25
CA GLU A 46 -2.29 -7.06 6.66
C GLU A 46 -3.43 -6.07 6.93
N THR A 47 -4.66 -6.52 6.71
CA THR A 47 -5.88 -5.81 7.06
C THR A 47 -6.90 -6.67 7.79
N MET A 48 -7.50 -6.11 8.84
CA MET A 48 -8.67 -6.70 9.50
C MET A 48 -9.99 -6.35 8.80
N THR A 49 -9.99 -5.44 7.82
CA THR A 49 -11.20 -5.05 7.09
C THR A 49 -11.22 -5.66 5.69
N LYS A 50 -12.20 -6.53 5.45
CA LYS A 50 -12.45 -7.14 4.13
C LYS A 50 -12.68 -6.05 3.06
N GLY A 51 -12.01 -6.18 1.92
CA GLY A 51 -12.18 -5.29 0.75
C GLY A 51 -11.61 -3.87 0.91
N ARG A 52 -10.89 -3.60 2.00
CA ARG A 52 -10.25 -2.30 2.23
C ARG A 52 -8.99 -2.16 1.37
N ILE A 53 -8.87 -1.02 0.71
CA ILE A 53 -7.66 -0.60 0.00
C ILE A 53 -6.95 0.43 0.86
N TYR A 54 -5.63 0.31 1.02
CA TYR A 54 -4.82 1.29 1.73
C TYR A 54 -3.92 2.04 0.76
N VAL A 55 -3.89 3.37 0.88
CA VAL A 55 -2.94 4.22 0.17
C VAL A 55 -1.95 4.74 1.18
N THR A 56 -0.67 4.43 1.01
CA THR A 56 0.38 4.96 1.86
C THR A 56 0.82 6.33 1.31
N VAL A 57 0.74 7.35 2.16
CA VAL A 57 1.06 8.74 1.84
C VAL A 57 2.40 9.12 2.50
N GLY A 58 3.36 9.56 1.69
CA GLY A 58 4.63 10.10 2.15
C GLY A 58 4.63 11.63 2.21
N LYS A 59 5.80 12.24 2.41
CA LYS A 59 5.96 13.70 2.46
C LYS A 59 5.43 14.41 1.20
N GLY A 60 5.65 13.81 0.02
CA GLY A 60 5.23 14.36 -1.28
C GLY A 60 3.86 13.87 -1.78
N GLY A 61 3.06 13.21 -0.95
CA GLY A 61 1.75 12.68 -1.35
C GLY A 61 1.69 11.14 -1.49
N PRO A 62 0.68 10.60 -2.20
CA PRO A 62 0.47 9.16 -2.36
C PRO A 62 1.69 8.47 -2.98
N ARG A 63 2.19 7.40 -2.35
CA ARG A 63 3.37 6.64 -2.80
C ARG A 63 3.03 5.25 -3.29
N SER A 64 2.16 4.54 -2.56
CA SER A 64 1.81 3.17 -2.89
C SER A 64 0.37 2.83 -2.52
N ILE A 65 -0.19 1.82 -3.19
CA ILE A 65 -1.53 1.29 -2.99
C ILE A 65 -1.41 -0.18 -2.61
N SER A 66 -2.04 -0.60 -1.53
CA SER A 66 -2.02 -1.98 -1.03
C SER A 66 -3.35 -2.65 -1.24
N LEU A 67 -3.30 -3.84 -1.84
CA LEU A 67 -4.44 -4.72 -2.08
C LEU A 67 -4.30 -5.99 -1.22
N TYR A 68 -5.43 -6.52 -0.77
CA TYR A 68 -5.46 -7.64 0.18
C TYR A 68 -6.37 -8.76 -0.31
N ASN A 69 -6.02 -10.00 0.01
CA ASN A 69 -6.86 -11.16 -0.24
C ASN A 69 -7.99 -11.27 0.81
N ARG A 70 -8.84 -12.30 0.67
CA ARG A 70 -9.97 -12.54 1.58
C ARG A 70 -9.57 -12.85 3.03
N LYS A 71 -8.33 -13.30 3.25
CA LYS A 71 -7.74 -13.55 4.58
C LYS A 71 -7.14 -12.27 5.19
N GLY A 72 -7.22 -11.14 4.50
CA GLY A 72 -6.65 -9.87 4.96
C GLY A 72 -5.14 -9.78 4.76
N LEU A 73 -4.50 -10.71 4.07
CA LEU A 73 -3.07 -10.65 3.78
C LEU A 73 -2.84 -9.87 2.49
N ARG A 74 -1.77 -9.07 2.43
CA ARG A 74 -1.41 -8.30 1.23
C ARG A 74 -1.21 -9.26 0.05
N LEU A 75 -1.90 -8.95 -1.04
CA LEU A 75 -1.85 -9.68 -2.30
C LEU A 75 -0.94 -8.95 -3.31
N ALA A 76 -0.99 -7.62 -3.31
CA ALA A 76 -0.19 -6.80 -4.21
C ALA A 76 0.06 -5.41 -3.62
N GLN A 77 1.17 -4.79 -4.02
CA GLN A 77 1.49 -3.39 -3.78
C GLN A 77 1.73 -2.71 -5.13
N ILE A 78 1.02 -1.60 -5.38
CA ILE A 78 1.20 -0.77 -6.57
C ILE A 78 1.98 0.46 -6.15
N ASP A 79 3.21 0.59 -6.60
CA ASP A 79 4.03 1.77 -6.38
C ASP A 79 3.76 2.79 -7.48
N ILE A 80 3.31 3.98 -7.05
CA ILE A 80 2.86 5.07 -7.93
C ILE A 80 3.77 6.29 -7.87
N ALA A 81 4.65 6.36 -6.85
CA ALA A 81 5.71 7.34 -6.73
C ALA A 81 6.90 6.73 -5.97
N GLY A 82 8.12 7.17 -6.28
CA GLY A 82 9.34 6.67 -5.67
C GLY A 82 10.28 6.04 -6.68
N THR A 83 11.02 5.02 -6.27
CA THR A 83 12.05 4.36 -7.07
C THR A 83 11.40 3.47 -8.13
N PRO A 84 11.68 3.66 -9.44
CA PRO A 84 11.22 2.76 -10.48
C PRO A 84 11.88 1.38 -10.37
N HIS A 85 11.18 0.34 -10.84
CA HIS A 85 11.72 -1.03 -10.94
C HIS A 85 11.99 -1.39 -12.39
N LYS A 86 13.04 -2.17 -12.66
CA LYS A 86 13.35 -2.63 -14.02
C LYS A 86 12.41 -3.77 -14.41
N ILE A 87 11.52 -3.51 -15.37
CA ILE A 87 10.66 -4.52 -15.98
C ILE A 87 11.04 -4.58 -17.46
N ASN A 88 11.47 -5.75 -17.94
CA ASN A 88 11.99 -5.94 -19.30
C ASN A 88 13.12 -4.95 -19.65
N ASN A 89 14.10 -4.80 -18.75
CA ASN A 89 15.24 -3.87 -18.84
C ASN A 89 14.90 -2.38 -18.90
N LYS A 90 13.64 -1.99 -18.70
CA LYS A 90 13.20 -0.59 -18.68
C LYS A 90 12.78 -0.19 -17.26
N PRO A 91 13.20 0.98 -16.76
CA PRO A 91 12.70 1.50 -15.49
C PRO A 91 11.21 1.86 -15.64
N GLU A 92 10.35 1.24 -14.83
CA GLU A 92 8.91 1.44 -14.87
C GLU A 92 8.37 2.00 -13.55
N LEU A 93 7.55 3.04 -13.68
CA LEU A 93 6.75 3.63 -12.61
C LEU A 93 5.48 4.22 -13.27
N PRO A 94 4.27 3.88 -12.80
CA PRO A 94 3.95 2.95 -11.72
C PRO A 94 4.28 1.48 -12.03
N HIS A 95 4.55 0.67 -10.99
CA HIS A 95 4.74 -0.78 -11.10
C HIS A 95 4.01 -1.53 -9.97
N VAL A 96 3.82 -2.84 -10.14
CA VAL A 96 3.10 -3.71 -9.19
C VAL A 96 4.03 -4.80 -8.70
N HIS A 97 4.19 -4.87 -7.39
CA HIS A 97 4.77 -6.01 -6.67
C HIS A 97 3.67 -7.02 -6.41
N ILE A 98 3.87 -8.27 -6.81
CA ILE A 98 2.92 -9.35 -6.58
C ILE A 98 3.39 -10.22 -5.43
N GLY A 99 2.47 -10.48 -4.48
CA GLY A 99 2.69 -11.35 -3.34
C GLY A 99 2.58 -10.64 -1.99
N PHE A 100 2.75 -11.44 -0.94
CA PHE A 100 2.79 -10.95 0.43
C PHE A 100 4.14 -10.30 0.70
N ASN A 101 5.21 -10.99 0.32
CA ASN A 101 6.58 -10.50 0.40
C ASN A 101 6.99 -9.77 -0.88
N HIS A 102 8.04 -8.96 -0.78
CA HIS A 102 8.57 -8.23 -1.92
C HIS A 102 9.20 -9.20 -2.93
N ASN A 103 8.90 -9.03 -4.23
CA ASN A 103 9.41 -9.85 -5.33
C ASN A 103 9.08 -11.36 -5.25
N GLU A 104 8.00 -11.74 -4.55
CA GLU A 104 7.60 -13.14 -4.38
C GLU A 104 7.13 -13.77 -5.71
N HIS A 105 6.44 -12.98 -6.54
CA HIS A 105 5.99 -13.40 -7.88
C HIS A 105 6.42 -12.41 -8.97
N GLY A 106 7.47 -11.62 -8.71
CA GLY A 106 7.98 -10.62 -9.64
C GLY A 106 7.25 -9.29 -9.63
N ASP A 107 7.76 -8.39 -10.48
CA ASP A 107 7.20 -7.06 -10.72
C ASP A 107 6.59 -6.99 -12.12
N ARG A 108 5.45 -6.29 -12.24
CA ARG A 108 4.80 -6.08 -13.53
C ARG A 108 4.24 -4.67 -13.68
N LYS A 109 3.92 -4.32 -14.92
CA LYS A 109 3.18 -3.09 -15.20
C LYS A 109 1.75 -3.18 -14.65
N PRO A 110 1.15 -2.06 -14.22
CA PRO A 110 -0.25 -2.04 -13.84
C PRO A 110 -1.16 -2.36 -15.02
N ASN A 111 -2.14 -3.21 -14.78
CA ASN A 111 -3.21 -3.49 -15.72
C ASN A 111 -4.22 -2.33 -15.79
N TRP A 112 -5.22 -2.43 -16.65
CA TRP A 112 -6.17 -1.34 -16.87
C TRP A 112 -7.02 -1.00 -15.62
N TYR A 113 -7.43 -1.99 -14.83
CA TYR A 113 -8.16 -1.77 -13.58
C TYR A 113 -7.31 -1.03 -12.56
N GLU A 114 -6.04 -1.42 -12.43
CA GLU A 114 -5.10 -0.79 -11.51
C GLU A 114 -4.77 0.63 -11.94
N ARG A 115 -4.60 0.89 -13.24
CA ARG A 115 -4.45 2.27 -13.76
C ARG A 115 -5.65 3.15 -13.41
N ARG A 116 -6.87 2.62 -13.54
CA ARG A 116 -8.09 3.32 -13.12
C ARG A 116 -8.09 3.60 -11.62
N LEU A 117 -7.69 2.63 -10.79
CA LEU A 117 -7.55 2.81 -9.35
C LEU A 117 -6.52 3.90 -9.00
N ILE A 118 -5.36 3.91 -9.67
CA ILE A 118 -4.33 4.95 -9.49
C ILE A 118 -4.93 6.34 -9.77
N ASN A 119 -5.69 6.48 -10.85
CA ASN A 119 -6.33 7.75 -11.18
C ASN A 119 -7.35 8.17 -10.12
N VAL A 120 -8.20 7.24 -9.64
CA VAL A 120 -9.14 7.50 -8.53
C VAL A 120 -8.40 7.97 -7.27
N VAL A 121 -7.28 7.32 -6.93
CA VAL A 121 -6.45 7.68 -5.77
C VAL A 121 -5.88 9.09 -5.91
N LYS A 122 -5.30 9.41 -7.08
CA LYS A 122 -4.75 10.76 -7.36
C LYS A 122 -5.83 11.83 -7.29
N SER A 123 -6.98 11.60 -7.93
CA SER A 123 -8.10 12.54 -7.90
C SER A 123 -8.66 12.74 -6.49
N ALA A 124 -8.84 11.67 -5.71
CA ALA A 124 -9.32 11.76 -4.34
C ALA A 124 -8.34 12.52 -3.44
N TYR A 125 -7.03 12.30 -3.60
CA TYR A 125 -6.02 13.02 -2.84
C TYR A 125 -5.93 14.50 -3.22
N ASN A 126 -5.99 14.82 -4.52
CA ASN A 126 -5.94 16.21 -4.99
C ASN A 126 -7.14 17.01 -4.47
N LYS A 127 -8.34 16.42 -4.47
CA LYS A 127 -9.55 17.04 -3.88
C LYS A 127 -9.49 17.23 -2.37
N TYR A 128 -8.64 16.48 -1.67
CA TYR A 128 -8.41 16.67 -0.24
C TYR A 128 -7.37 17.77 0.04
N LYS A 129 -6.48 18.04 -0.93
CA LYS A 129 -5.40 19.01 -0.80
C LYS A 129 -5.77 20.42 -1.27
N GLY A 130 -6.64 20.53 -2.27
CA GLY A 130 -7.24 21.79 -2.72
C GLY A 130 -8.50 22.09 -1.94
#